data_AF-A0A7X4CVB7-F1
#
_entry.id   AF-A0A7X4CVB7-F1
#
_cell.length_a   1.000
_cell.length_b   1.000
_cell.length_c   1.000
_cell.angle_alpha   90.00
_cell.angle_beta   90.00
_cell.angle_gamma   90.00
#
_symmetry.space_group_name_H-M   'P 1'
#
loop_
_entity.id
_entity.type
_entity.pdbx_description
1 polymer ?
#
loop_
_entity_poly.entity_id
_entity_poly.type
_entity_poly.pdbx_seq_one_letter_code
_entity_poly.pdbx_strand_id
1 'polypeptide(L)'
;MPFQPLSEIRDTLNIQWYRSKMPPARFRELSRRSDLKGWIQAGGHCGLFCITGTTVYLTWAQGLWIPFCVALFVHGTIASFFRGTAVHELGHGTVFRTKWLNGFFLYLFSLISWWNPLDYAASHTYHHRYTLHPEGDREVLLPVHPNVGRTFLLQMFTVNLLT
;
A
#
# COMPACT_ATOMS: atom_id res chain seq x y z
N MET A 1 -7.48 -27.21 -5.04
CA MET A 1 -7.98 -27.80 -3.77
C MET A 1 -8.70 -26.70 -3.00
N PRO A 2 -9.84 -26.96 -2.35
CA PRO A 2 -10.47 -25.95 -1.50
C PRO A 2 -9.56 -25.65 -0.31
N PHE A 3 -9.27 -24.39 -0.06
CA PHE A 3 -8.52 -23.96 1.13
C PHE A 3 -9.37 -24.13 2.38
N GLN A 4 -8.80 -24.68 3.45
CA GLN A 4 -9.44 -24.70 4.77
C GLN A 4 -9.65 -23.28 5.31
N PRO A 5 -10.68 -23.01 6.11
CA PRO A 5 -10.86 -21.72 6.76
C PRO A 5 -9.61 -21.26 7.51
N LEU A 6 -9.23 -19.98 7.35
CA LEU A 6 -8.02 -19.44 7.98
C LEU A 6 -8.03 -19.54 9.52
N SER A 7 -9.23 -19.54 10.12
CA SER A 7 -9.41 -19.78 11.55
C SER A 7 -8.95 -21.16 12.00
N GLU A 8 -9.14 -22.19 11.18
CA GLU A 8 -8.70 -23.57 11.46
C GLU A 8 -7.20 -23.72 11.23
N ILE A 9 -6.68 -23.15 10.15
CA ILE A 9 -5.25 -23.09 9.86
C ILE A 9 -4.51 -22.41 11.01
N ARG A 10 -5.10 -21.38 11.61
CA ARG A 10 -4.52 -20.67 12.75
C ARG A 10 -4.17 -21.58 13.92
N ASP A 11 -5.00 -22.59 14.14
CA ASP A 11 -4.92 -23.46 15.30
C ASP A 11 -4.12 -24.74 14.99
N THR A 12 -3.91 -25.06 13.70
CA THR A 12 -3.26 -26.30 13.24
C THR A 12 -1.87 -26.09 12.64
N LEU A 13 -1.58 -24.94 12.03
CA LEU A 13 -0.31 -24.66 11.35
C LEU A 13 0.63 -23.85 12.26
N ASN A 14 1.75 -24.47 12.65
CA ASN A 14 2.79 -23.82 13.45
C ASN A 14 4.12 -23.74 12.68
N ILE A 15 4.44 -22.56 12.15
CA ILE A 15 5.69 -22.32 11.41
C ILE A 15 6.82 -22.02 12.39
N GLN A 16 7.91 -22.77 12.27
CA GLN A 16 9.16 -22.50 12.98
C GLN A 16 9.96 -21.39 12.26
N TRP A 17 9.57 -20.14 12.51
CA TRP A 17 10.22 -18.97 11.93
C TRP A 17 11.68 -18.82 12.39
N TYR A 18 12.58 -18.54 11.44
CA TYR A 18 13.94 -18.15 11.76
C TYR A 18 13.96 -16.90 12.65
N ARG A 19 14.73 -16.96 13.74
CA ARG A 19 14.97 -15.81 14.63
C ARG A 19 16.35 -15.23 14.34
N SER A 20 16.37 -14.08 13.68
CA SER A 20 17.60 -13.33 13.42
C SER A 20 18.38 -13.07 14.71
N LYS A 21 19.70 -13.29 14.68
CA LYS A 21 20.61 -13.05 15.81
C LYS A 21 20.82 -11.54 16.03
N MET A 22 19.78 -10.85 16.50
CA MET A 22 19.80 -9.41 16.79
C MET A 22 19.45 -9.16 18.26
N PRO A 23 20.23 -8.34 19.00
CA PRO A 23 19.90 -7.96 20.36
C PRO A 23 18.54 -7.25 20.41
N PRO A 24 17.64 -7.58 21.37
CA PRO A 24 16.32 -6.95 21.47
C PRO A 24 16.36 -5.43 21.62
N ALA A 25 17.41 -4.89 22.26
CA ALA A 25 17.61 -3.45 22.38
C ALA A 25 17.80 -2.78 21.00
N ARG A 26 18.61 -3.37 20.12
CA ARG A 26 18.86 -2.85 18.78
C ARG A 26 17.61 -2.90 17.91
N PHE A 27 16.83 -3.98 18.01
CA PHE A 27 15.56 -4.08 17.29
C PHE A 27 14.60 -2.95 17.68
N ARG A 28 14.42 -2.70 18.99
CA ARG A 28 13.57 -1.61 19.49
C ARG A 28 14.02 -0.22 19.04
N GLU A 29 15.32 0.01 18.98
CA GLU A 29 15.91 1.27 18.48
C GLU A 29 15.54 1.50 17.01
N LEU A 30 15.69 0.46 16.17
CA LEU A 30 15.38 0.52 14.74
C LEU A 30 13.87 0.63 14.46
N SER A 31 13.03 0.10 15.34
CA SER A 31 11.56 0.17 15.24
C SER A 31 10.95 1.44 15.86
N ARG A 32 11.76 2.45 16.20
CA ARG A 32 11.27 3.69 16.82
C ARG A 32 10.42 4.50 15.84
N ARG A 33 9.15 4.72 16.22
CA ARG A 33 8.17 5.51 15.47
C ARG A 33 8.42 7.02 15.63
N SER A 34 8.06 7.81 14.62
CA SER A 34 8.30 9.25 14.61
C SER A 34 7.21 9.99 13.84
N ASP A 35 6.49 10.90 14.51
CA ASP A 35 5.44 11.70 13.86
C ASP A 35 6.01 12.59 12.75
N LEU A 36 7.22 13.13 12.90
CA LEU A 36 7.89 13.88 11.83
C LEU A 36 8.04 13.05 10.55
N LYS A 37 8.49 11.79 10.67
CA LYS A 37 8.63 10.89 9.52
C LYS A 37 7.27 10.52 8.94
N GLY A 38 6.29 10.26 9.82
CA GLY A 38 4.91 10.02 9.39
C GLY A 38 4.31 11.19 8.61
N TRP A 39 4.53 12.44 9.04
CA TRP A 39 4.09 13.64 8.32
C TRP A 39 4.83 13.83 7.00
N ILE A 40 6.15 13.59 6.94
CA ILE A 40 6.90 13.62 5.69
C ILE A 40 6.34 12.59 4.69
N GLN A 41 5.98 11.40 5.16
CA GLN A 41 5.45 10.31 4.33
C GLN A 41 3.98 10.52 3.97
N ALA A 42 3.06 10.33 4.93
CA ALA A 42 1.62 10.39 4.67
C ALA A 42 1.16 11.83 4.39
N GLY A 43 1.61 12.79 5.21
CA GLY A 43 1.29 14.20 4.98
C GLY A 43 1.88 14.73 3.67
N GLY A 44 3.14 14.39 3.37
CA GLY A 44 3.80 14.73 2.12
C GLY A 44 3.11 14.12 0.90
N HIS A 45 2.72 12.86 0.97
CA HIS A 45 1.96 12.20 -0.12
C HIS A 45 0.59 12.86 -0.33
N CYS A 46 -0.13 13.16 0.75
CA CYS A 46 -1.39 13.92 0.69
C CYS A 46 -1.18 15.32 0.10
N GLY A 47 -0.13 16.03 0.51
CA GLY A 47 0.21 17.36 -0.01
C GLY A 47 0.54 17.33 -1.50
N LEU A 48 1.36 16.37 -1.95
CA LEU A 48 1.67 16.16 -3.36
C LEU A 48 0.40 15.87 -4.17
N PHE A 49 -0.51 15.04 -3.65
CA PHE A 49 -1.78 14.76 -4.28
C PHE A 49 -2.64 16.02 -4.45
N CYS A 50 -2.79 16.83 -3.40
CA CYS A 50 -3.53 18.09 -3.47
C CYS A 50 -2.89 19.07 -4.46
N ILE A 51 -1.57 19.30 -4.37
CA ILE A 51 -0.85 20.25 -5.24
C ILE A 51 -0.98 19.85 -6.70
N THR A 52 -0.78 18.58 -7.01
CA THR A 52 -0.86 18.10 -8.41
C THR A 52 -2.30 18.08 -8.91
N GLY A 53 -3.28 17.75 -8.06
CA GLY A 53 -4.70 17.83 -8.41
C GLY A 53 -5.14 19.27 -8.70
N THR A 54 -4.69 20.24 -7.89
CA THR A 54 -4.91 21.67 -8.17
C THR A 54 -4.25 22.09 -9.48
N THR A 55 -3.04 21.61 -9.76
CA THR A 55 -2.33 21.91 -11.02
C THR A 55 -3.09 21.38 -12.24
N VAL A 56 -3.63 20.16 -12.15
CA VAL A 56 -4.52 19.59 -13.17
C VAL A 56 -5.74 20.50 -13.41
N TYR A 57 -6.41 20.90 -12.33
CA TYR A 57 -7.59 21.78 -12.44
C TYR A 57 -7.26 23.13 -13.08
N LEU A 58 -6.19 23.79 -12.65
CA LEU A 58 -5.82 25.11 -13.15
C LEU A 58 -5.41 25.07 -14.63
N THR A 59 -4.61 24.07 -15.03
CA THR A 59 -4.18 23.91 -16.44
C THR A 59 -5.36 23.58 -17.35
N TRP A 60 -6.32 22.77 -16.89
CA TRP A 60 -7.58 22.53 -17.58
C TRP A 60 -8.42 23.80 -17.73
N ALA A 61 -8.64 24.53 -16.63
CA ALA A 61 -9.47 25.73 -16.61
C ALA A 61 -8.93 26.86 -17.51
N GLN A 62 -7.62 26.91 -17.71
CA GLN A 62 -6.95 27.88 -18.59
C GLN A 62 -6.81 27.40 -20.05
N GLY A 63 -7.29 26.20 -20.39
CA GLY A 63 -7.16 25.63 -21.75
C GLY A 63 -5.72 25.26 -22.15
N LEU A 64 -4.82 25.10 -21.17
CA LEU A 64 -3.42 24.73 -21.40
C LEU A 64 -3.29 23.21 -21.57
N TRP A 65 -3.73 22.70 -22.74
CA TRP A 65 -3.88 21.26 -22.96
C TRP A 65 -2.60 20.43 -22.82
N ILE A 66 -1.45 20.93 -23.29
CA ILE A 66 -0.17 20.21 -23.15
C ILE A 66 0.25 20.13 -21.66
N PRO A 67 0.34 21.25 -20.91
CA PRO A 67 0.57 21.20 -19.46
C PRO A 67 -0.46 20.37 -18.69
N PHE A 68 -1.74 20.41 -19.11
CA PHE A 68 -2.79 19.62 -18.50
C PHE A 68 -2.52 18.12 -18.60
N CYS A 69 -2.16 17.61 -19.79
CA CYS A 69 -1.83 16.20 -19.97
C CYS A 69 -0.65 15.76 -19.10
N VAL A 70 0.40 16.61 -18.99
CA VAL A 70 1.56 16.33 -18.13
C VAL A 70 1.15 16.33 -16.65
N ALA A 71 0.40 17.34 -16.21
CA ALA A 71 -0.08 17.43 -14.84
C ALA A 71 -0.97 16.23 -14.48
N LEU A 72 -1.83 15.79 -15.40
CA LEU A 72 -2.72 14.65 -15.21
C LEU A 72 -1.93 13.35 -15.06
N PHE A 73 -0.90 13.14 -15.88
CA PHE A 73 0.01 12.00 -15.75
C PHE A 73 0.73 11.97 -14.40
N VAL A 74 1.27 13.12 -13.97
CA VAL A 74 1.96 13.25 -12.68
C VAL A 74 0.98 13.00 -11.52
N HIS A 75 -0.21 13.60 -11.57
CA HIS A 75 -1.23 13.43 -10.55
C HIS A 75 -1.69 11.97 -10.46
N GLY A 76 -1.97 11.32 -11.58
CA GLY A 76 -2.34 9.91 -11.64
C GLY A 76 -1.23 8.99 -11.10
N THR A 77 0.03 9.30 -11.40
CA THR A 77 1.18 8.57 -10.85
C THR A 77 1.21 8.64 -9.33
N ILE A 78 1.08 9.84 -8.76
CA ILE A 78 1.04 10.04 -7.29
C ILE A 78 -0.19 9.35 -6.68
N ALA A 79 -1.35 9.47 -7.31
CA ALA A 79 -2.60 8.89 -6.84
C ALA A 79 -2.55 7.35 -6.80
N SER A 80 -1.83 6.74 -7.74
CA SER A 80 -1.71 5.27 -7.86
C SER A 80 -1.07 4.63 -6.63
N PHE A 81 -0.26 5.37 -5.86
CA PHE A 81 0.36 4.87 -4.62
C PHE A 81 -0.58 4.87 -3.41
N PHE A 82 -1.76 5.49 -3.47
CA PHE A 82 -2.72 5.38 -2.35
C PHE A 82 -3.28 3.96 -2.24
N ARG A 83 -3.58 3.33 -3.38
CA ARG A 83 -4.12 1.97 -3.42
C ARG A 83 -3.01 0.97 -3.09
N GLY A 84 -3.27 0.08 -2.14
CA GLY A 84 -2.31 -0.93 -1.70
C GLY A 84 -1.19 -0.36 -0.84
N THR A 85 -0.32 0.50 -1.38
CA THR A 85 0.94 0.90 -0.71
C THR A 85 0.70 1.73 0.55
N ALA A 86 0.01 2.87 0.44
CA ALA A 86 -0.16 3.76 1.60
C ALA A 86 -1.02 3.11 2.70
N VAL A 87 -2.09 2.42 2.31
CA VAL A 87 -2.98 1.70 3.22
C VAL A 87 -2.31 0.48 3.88
N HIS A 88 -1.36 -0.17 3.21
CA HIS A 88 -0.55 -1.24 3.77
C HIS A 88 0.31 -0.74 4.94
N GLU A 89 1.10 0.31 4.72
CA GLU A 89 1.96 0.87 5.76
C GLU A 89 1.15 1.42 6.95
N LEU A 90 0.06 2.13 6.68
CA LEU A 90 -0.81 2.67 7.72
C LEU A 90 -1.61 1.59 8.45
N GLY A 91 -1.94 0.48 7.78
CA GLY A 91 -2.62 -0.68 8.34
C GLY A 91 -1.82 -1.36 9.45
N HIS A 92 -0.48 -1.27 9.41
CA HIS A 92 0.39 -1.72 10.50
C HIS A 92 0.29 -0.87 11.77
N GLY A 93 -0.21 0.36 11.67
CA GLY A 93 -0.34 1.27 12.81
C GLY A 93 0.99 1.73 13.40
N THR A 94 2.06 1.74 12.59
CA THR A 94 3.42 2.09 13.03
C THR A 94 4.02 3.34 12.39
N VAL A 95 3.36 3.90 11.36
CA VAL A 95 3.83 5.11 10.64
C VAL A 95 3.99 6.29 11.60
N PHE A 96 2.97 6.55 12.40
CA PHE A 96 2.98 7.61 13.41
C PHE A 96 3.25 7.05 14.80
N ARG A 97 3.96 7.82 15.62
CA ARG A 97 4.05 7.59 17.06
C ARG A 97 2.70 7.88 17.71
N THR A 98 2.03 8.95 17.28
CA THR A 98 0.69 9.32 17.73
C THR A 98 -0.35 8.38 17.09
N LYS A 99 -0.98 7.54 17.92
CA LYS A 99 -1.78 6.39 17.44
C LYS A 99 -2.94 6.78 16.52
N TRP A 100 -3.71 7.81 16.88
CA TRP A 100 -4.93 8.17 16.13
C TRP A 100 -4.61 8.68 14.71
N LEU A 101 -3.43 9.24 14.48
CA LEU A 101 -3.01 9.69 13.15
C LEU A 101 -2.93 8.52 12.16
N ASN A 102 -2.50 7.34 12.60
CA ASN A 102 -2.49 6.15 11.72
C ASN A 102 -3.90 5.81 11.25
N GLY A 103 -4.88 5.80 12.17
CA GLY A 103 -6.28 5.53 11.84
C GLY A 103 -6.88 6.60 10.92
N PHE A 104 -6.66 7.88 11.23
CA PHE A 104 -7.13 8.99 10.41
C PHE A 104 -6.63 8.88 8.96
N PHE A 105 -5.32 8.74 8.76
CA PHE A 105 -4.75 8.62 7.42
C PHE A 105 -5.12 7.31 6.73
N LEU A 106 -5.23 6.19 7.48
CA LEU A 106 -5.68 4.91 6.93
C LEU A 106 -7.06 5.04 6.30
N TYR A 107 -8.03 5.61 7.01
CA TYR A 107 -9.39 5.79 6.50
C TYR A 107 -9.45 6.83 5.39
N LEU A 108 -8.72 7.94 5.51
CA LEU A 108 -8.64 8.96 4.47
C LEU A 108 -8.13 8.39 3.14
N PHE A 109 -6.99 7.69 3.18
CA PHE A 109 -6.39 7.11 1.97
C PHE A 109 -7.18 5.92 1.44
N SER A 110 -7.81 5.16 2.33
CA SER A 110 -8.75 4.11 1.94
C SER A 110 -9.97 4.68 1.20
N LEU A 111 -10.51 5.81 1.65
CA LEU A 111 -11.61 6.51 0.97
C LEU A 111 -11.17 6.98 -0.43
N ILE A 112 -10.02 7.65 -0.52
CA ILE A 112 -9.49 8.17 -1.80
C ILE A 112 -9.21 7.04 -2.80
N SER A 113 -8.69 5.91 -2.33
CA SER A 113 -8.30 4.78 -3.20
C SER A 113 -9.37 3.70 -3.37
N TRP A 114 -10.56 3.91 -2.81
CA TRP A 114 -11.63 2.90 -2.76
C TRP A 114 -11.15 1.55 -2.21
N TRP A 115 -10.37 1.59 -1.15
CA TRP A 115 -9.79 0.43 -0.48
C TRP A 115 -10.60 0.06 0.76
N ASN A 116 -10.76 -1.23 1.03
CA ASN A 116 -11.38 -1.72 2.26
C ASN A 116 -10.28 -2.07 3.30
N PRO A 117 -10.02 -1.22 4.29
CA PRO A 117 -8.96 -1.47 5.26
C PRO A 117 -9.30 -2.60 6.23
N LEU A 118 -10.58 -2.93 6.42
CA LEU A 118 -11.01 -3.97 7.36
C LEU A 118 -10.79 -5.37 6.78
N ASP A 119 -11.23 -5.56 5.53
CA ASP A 119 -10.99 -6.81 4.79
C ASP A 119 -9.50 -7.07 4.63
N TYR A 120 -8.75 -6.03 4.22
CA TYR A 120 -7.31 -6.13 4.08
C TYR A 120 -6.60 -6.41 5.41
N ALA A 121 -7.00 -5.78 6.52
CA ALA A 121 -6.39 -6.09 7.82
C ALA A 121 -6.59 -7.55 8.23
N ALA A 122 -7.75 -8.14 7.89
CA ALA A 122 -8.02 -9.55 8.12
C ALA A 122 -7.07 -10.43 7.29
N SER A 123 -7.00 -10.24 5.97
CA SER A 123 -6.10 -11.02 5.10
C SER A 123 -4.62 -10.84 5.48
N HIS A 124 -4.22 -9.60 5.73
CA HIS A 124 -2.83 -9.22 5.89
C HIS A 124 -2.24 -9.72 7.21
N THR A 125 -3.07 -9.84 8.24
CA THR A 125 -2.68 -10.49 9.50
C THR A 125 -2.28 -11.95 9.28
N TYR A 126 -3.01 -12.68 8.44
CA TYR A 126 -2.67 -14.05 8.08
C TYR A 126 -1.45 -14.12 7.17
N HIS A 127 -1.34 -13.21 6.20
CA HIS A 127 -0.16 -13.07 5.36
C HIS A 127 1.12 -12.93 6.19
N HIS A 128 1.20 -11.98 7.14
CA HIS A 128 2.38 -11.81 8.00
C HIS A 128 2.68 -13.00 8.91
N ARG A 129 1.66 -13.79 9.25
CA ARG A 129 1.83 -14.96 10.12
C ARG A 129 2.32 -16.18 9.34
N TYR A 130 1.92 -16.32 8.08
CA TYR A 130 2.09 -17.52 7.26
C TYR A 130 2.78 -17.25 5.93
N THR A 131 3.51 -16.13 5.79
CA THR A 131 4.06 -15.68 4.49
C THR A 131 4.75 -16.82 3.74
N LEU A 132 4.39 -17.04 2.48
CA LEU A 132 4.89 -18.14 1.64
C LEU A 132 4.49 -19.58 2.03
N HIS A 133 3.54 -19.74 2.96
CA HIS A 133 2.89 -21.02 3.27
C HIS A 133 1.45 -20.99 2.73
N PRO A 134 1.18 -21.62 1.55
CA PRO A 134 -0.10 -21.50 0.84
C PRO A 134 -1.33 -21.89 1.65
N GLU A 135 -1.17 -22.69 2.70
CA GLU A 135 -2.25 -23.09 3.60
C GLU A 135 -2.78 -21.88 4.40
N GLY A 136 -1.92 -20.94 4.77
CA GLY A 136 -2.25 -19.79 5.64
C GLY A 136 -2.06 -18.42 4.99
N ASP A 137 -1.25 -18.30 3.94
CA ASP A 137 -1.05 -17.06 3.17
C ASP A 137 -1.88 -17.09 1.90
N ARG A 138 -2.81 -16.14 1.80
CA ARG A 138 -3.71 -15.96 0.65
C ARG A 138 -3.46 -14.66 -0.10
N GLU A 139 -2.48 -13.86 0.33
CA GLU A 139 -2.12 -12.62 -0.37
C GLU A 139 -1.07 -12.87 -1.45
N VAL A 140 -0.15 -13.80 -1.20
CA VAL A 140 0.92 -14.15 -2.15
C VAL A 140 0.79 -15.60 -2.58
N LEU A 141 0.18 -15.80 -3.75
CA LEU A 141 0.09 -17.12 -4.39
C LEU A 141 1.24 -17.28 -5.39
N LEU A 142 2.23 -18.10 -5.04
CA LEU A 142 3.37 -18.41 -5.88
C LEU A 142 3.14 -19.70 -6.71
N PRO A 143 3.82 -19.82 -7.88
CA PRO A 143 4.68 -18.82 -8.50
C PRO A 143 3.87 -17.70 -9.20
N VAL A 144 4.38 -16.47 -9.14
CA VAL A 144 3.92 -15.39 -10.02
C VAL A 144 4.77 -15.40 -11.28
N HIS A 145 4.14 -15.26 -12.44
CA HIS A 145 4.81 -15.18 -13.74
C HIS A 145 4.70 -13.77 -14.32
N PRO A 146 5.48 -12.78 -13.82
CA PRO A 146 5.43 -11.42 -14.35
C PRO A 146 5.87 -11.44 -15.82
N ASN A 147 5.05 -10.85 -16.69
CA ASN A 147 5.35 -10.72 -18.12
C ASN A 147 5.35 -9.25 -18.51
N VAL A 148 6.46 -8.79 -19.08
CA VAL A 148 6.58 -7.48 -19.72
C VAL A 148 6.25 -7.61 -21.20
N GLY A 149 4.97 -7.84 -21.49
CA GLY A 149 4.47 -7.92 -22.87
C GLY A 149 4.75 -6.63 -23.65
N ARG A 150 4.62 -6.68 -24.98
CA ARG A 150 4.96 -5.56 -25.89
C ARG A 150 4.26 -4.24 -25.53
N THR A 151 3.07 -4.30 -24.96
CA THR A 151 2.24 -3.14 -24.59
C THR A 151 2.33 -2.78 -23.11
N PHE A 152 3.14 -3.49 -22.31
CA PHE A 152 3.17 -3.33 -20.85
C PHE A 152 3.45 -1.88 -20.41
N LEU A 153 4.52 -1.27 -20.93
CA LEU A 153 4.88 0.11 -20.56
C LEU A 153 3.82 1.12 -20.99
N LEU A 154 3.22 0.94 -22.17
CA LEU A 154 2.14 1.80 -22.62
C LEU A 154 0.96 1.71 -21.64
N GLN A 155 0.53 0.51 -21.29
CA GLN A 155 -0.61 0.31 -20.39
C GLN A 155 -0.31 0.79 -18.96
N MET A 156 0.92 0.61 -18.49
CA MET A 156 1.36 1.07 -17.17
C MET A 156 1.34 2.60 -17.05
N PHE A 157 1.66 3.33 -18.13
CA PHE A 157 1.76 4.78 -18.12
C PHE A 157 0.58 5.51 -18.78
N THR A 158 -0.39 4.80 -19.37
CA THR A 158 -1.51 5.43 -20.07
C THR A 158 -2.86 4.81 -19.68
N VAL A 159 -3.36 3.88 -20.47
CA VAL A 159 -4.66 3.24 -20.30
C VAL A 159 -4.47 1.74 -20.30
N ASN A 160 -5.08 1.10 -19.31
CA ASN A 160 -5.04 -0.33 -19.19
C ASN A 160 -6.15 -0.97 -20.02
N LEU A 161 -5.80 -1.65 -21.11
CA LEU A 161 -6.75 -2.12 -22.13
C LEU A 161 -6.91 -3.65 -22.14
N LEU A 162 -5.89 -4.37 -21.66
CA LEU A 162 -5.73 -5.81 -21.89
C LEU A 162 -5.47 -6.62 -20.62
N THR A 163 -5.41 -5.99 -19.44
CA THR A 163 -5.28 -6.70 -18.15
C THR A 163 -6.60 -6.85 -17.45
#